data_AF-A0A931UCN9-F1
#
_entry.id   AF-A0A931UCN9-F1
#
_cell.length_a   1.000
_cell.length_b   1.000
_cell.length_c   1.000
_cell.angle_alpha   90.00
_cell.angle_beta   90.00
_cell.angle_gamma   90.00
#
_symmetry.space_group_name_H-M   'P 1'
#
loop_
_entity.id
_entity.type
_entity.pdbx_description
1 polymer ?
#
loop_
_entity_poly.entity_id
_entity_poly.type
_entity_poly.pdbx_seq_one_letter_code
_entity_poly.pdbx_strand_id
1 'polypeptide(L)'
;MKVRTEQIEKLTDRLMKSYQAKGLIALKADEAKVRAKMKEVLARNFHEEEAIEEEARAMLASHAGQVKEMDHYKMFQLIKQKLAQKRGFIL
;
A
#
# COMPACT_ATOMS: atom_id res chain seq x y z
N MET A 1 -0.91 1.61 5.99
CA MET A 1 -2.30 1.92 6.35
C MET A 1 -3.05 0.62 6.57
N LYS A 2 -3.86 0.50 7.64
CA LYS A 2 -4.62 -0.73 7.88
C LYS A 2 -5.86 -0.78 7.00
N VAL A 3 -5.83 -1.61 5.96
CA VAL A 3 -6.95 -1.79 5.02
C VAL A 3 -7.73 -3.04 5.37
N ARG A 4 -9.06 -2.95 5.44
CA ARG A 4 -9.93 -4.11 5.70
C ARG A 4 -10.05 -4.97 4.45
N THR A 5 -10.18 -6.28 4.64
CA THR A 5 -10.37 -7.25 3.55
C THR A 5 -11.53 -6.85 2.64
N GLU A 6 -12.68 -6.44 3.19
CA GLU A 6 -13.85 -6.00 2.42
C GLU A 6 -13.56 -4.81 1.48
N GLN A 7 -12.63 -3.92 1.87
CA GLN A 7 -12.22 -2.79 1.05
C GLN A 7 -11.36 -3.26 -0.13
N ILE A 8 -10.47 -4.23 0.10
CA ILE A 8 -9.67 -4.87 -0.95
C ILE A 8 -10.57 -5.58 -1.95
N GLU A 9 -11.62 -6.27 -1.47
CA GLU A 9 -12.60 -6.92 -2.36
C GLU A 9 -13.34 -5.91 -3.23
N LYS A 10 -13.90 -4.85 -2.63
CA LYS A 10 -14.58 -3.79 -3.39
C LYS A 10 -13.66 -3.09 -4.39
N LEU A 11 -12.41 -2.86 -4.02
CA LEU A 11 -11.41 -2.27 -4.93
C LEU A 11 -11.11 -3.21 -6.10
N THR A 12 -10.88 -4.48 -5.81
CA THR A 12 -10.61 -5.51 -6.85
C THR A 12 -11.76 -5.56 -7.85
N ASP A 13 -13.00 -5.59 -7.37
CA ASP A 13 -14.19 -5.66 -8.22
C ASP A 13 -14.32 -4.43 -9.13
N ARG A 14 -14.03 -3.24 -8.61
CA ARG A 14 -14.05 -2.00 -9.40
C ARG A 14 -12.95 -1.97 -10.45
N LEU A 15 -11.73 -2.39 -10.08
CA LEU A 15 -10.59 -2.43 -11.00
C LEU A 15 -10.86 -3.42 -12.14
N MET A 16 -11.32 -4.63 -11.81
CA MET A 16 -11.61 -5.66 -12.79
C MET A 16 -12.69 -5.20 -13.77
N LYS A 17 -13.81 -4.66 -13.27
CA LYS A 17 -14.88 -4.11 -14.11
C LYS A 17 -14.39 -2.96 -15.00
N SER A 18 -13.60 -2.03 -14.43
CA SER A 18 -13.10 -0.88 -15.19
C SER A 18 -12.13 -1.28 -16.29
N TYR A 19 -11.22 -2.21 -16.01
CA TYR A 19 -10.24 -2.68 -16.99
C TYR A 19 -10.88 -3.49 -18.11
N GLN A 20 -11.88 -4.33 -17.80
CA GLN A 20 -12.67 -5.02 -18.82
C GLN A 20 -13.47 -4.03 -19.68
N ALA A 21 -14.19 -3.09 -19.05
CA ALA A 21 -15.02 -2.11 -19.77
C ALA A 21 -14.19 -1.20 -20.70
N LYS A 22 -12.94 -0.91 -20.34
CA LYS A 22 -12.00 -0.13 -21.16
C LYS A 22 -11.19 -0.97 -22.15
N GLY A 23 -11.36 -2.29 -22.18
CA GLY A 23 -10.58 -3.19 -23.04
C GLY A 23 -9.08 -3.21 -22.72
N LEU A 24 -8.68 -2.85 -21.49
CA LEU A 24 -7.27 -2.78 -21.07
C LEU A 24 -6.68 -4.17 -20.72
N ILE A 25 -7.54 -5.16 -20.52
CA ILE A 25 -7.14 -6.53 -20.16
C ILE A 25 -7.91 -7.56 -20.97
N ALA A 26 -7.26 -8.70 -21.23
CA ALA A 26 -7.90 -9.92 -21.71
C ALA A 26 -7.64 -11.03 -20.69
N LEU A 27 -8.70 -11.67 -20.18
CA LEU A 27 -8.58 -12.75 -19.22
C LEU A 27 -8.08 -14.01 -19.92
N LYS A 28 -6.95 -14.55 -19.45
CA LYS A 28 -6.38 -15.83 -19.93
C LYS A 28 -6.78 -17.03 -19.06
N ALA A 29 -7.57 -16.78 -18.01
CA ALA A 29 -8.04 -17.76 -17.04
C ALA A 29 -9.41 -17.32 -16.52
N ASP A 30 -10.06 -18.20 -15.76
CA ASP A 30 -11.36 -17.92 -15.12
C ASP A 30 -11.33 -16.61 -14.33
N GLU A 31 -12.39 -15.80 -14.45
CA GLU A 31 -12.52 -14.53 -13.72
C GLU A 31 -12.30 -14.71 -12.21
N ALA A 32 -12.82 -15.78 -11.62
CA ALA A 32 -12.62 -16.07 -10.19
C ALA A 32 -11.15 -16.23 -9.82
N LYS A 33 -10.34 -16.89 -10.66
CA LYS A 33 -8.89 -17.06 -10.45
C LYS A 33 -8.15 -15.74 -10.58
N VAL A 34 -8.47 -14.95 -11.62
CA VAL A 34 -7.86 -13.63 -11.82
C VAL A 34 -8.20 -12.71 -10.66
N ARG A 35 -9.47 -12.69 -10.22
CA ARG A 35 -9.92 -11.91 -9.06
C ARG A 35 -9.19 -12.32 -7.79
N ALA A 36 -9.05 -13.62 -7.52
CA ALA A 36 -8.30 -14.11 -6.37
C ALA A 36 -6.84 -13.63 -6.40
N LYS A 37 -6.19 -13.69 -7.56
CA LYS A 37 -4.81 -13.22 -7.71
C LYS A 37 -4.67 -11.71 -7.54
N MET A 38 -5.61 -10.92 -8.07
CA MET A 38 -5.65 -9.47 -7.85
C MET A 38 -5.80 -9.13 -6.36
N LYS A 39 -6.70 -9.83 -5.64
CA LYS A 39 -6.87 -9.66 -4.18
C LYS A 39 -5.58 -9.93 -3.43
N GLU A 40 -4.90 -11.03 -3.75
CA GLU A 40 -3.62 -11.41 -3.14
C GLU A 40 -2.55 -10.33 -3.37
N VAL A 41 -2.41 -9.83 -4.61
CA VAL A 41 -1.43 -8.79 -4.96
C VAL A 41 -1.71 -7.49 -4.23
N LEU A 42 -2.97 -7.05 -4.19
CA LEU A 42 -3.37 -5.83 -3.47
C LEU A 42 -3.15 -5.98 -1.96
N ALA A 43 -3.56 -7.10 -1.37
CA ALA A 43 -3.36 -7.37 0.06
C ALA A 43 -1.88 -7.35 0.45
N ARG A 44 -1.03 -8.00 -0.36
CA ARG A 44 0.42 -7.98 -0.16
C ARG A 44 0.97 -6.56 -0.26
N ASN A 45 0.56 -5.78 -1.26
CA ASN A 45 1.03 -4.41 -1.43
C ASN A 45 0.65 -3.51 -0.24
N PHE A 46 -0.59 -3.58 0.25
CA PHE A 46 -1.01 -2.84 1.45
C PHE A 46 -0.27 -3.29 2.71
N HIS A 47 0.01 -4.59 2.84
CA HIS A 47 0.77 -5.10 3.98
C HIS A 47 2.23 -4.61 3.97
N GLU A 48 2.87 -4.59 2.79
CA GLU A 48 4.20 -4.01 2.62
C GLU A 48 4.22 -2.51 2.96
N GLU A 49 3.19 -1.76 2.56
CA GLU A 49 3.04 -0.35 2.93
C GLU A 49 2.86 -0.17 4.45
N GLU A 50 2.03 -1.00 5.09
CA GLU A 50 1.83 -0.99 6.54
C GLU A 50 3.14 -1.26 7.28
N ALA A 51 3.94 -2.23 6.83
CA ALA A 51 5.25 -2.50 7.41
C ALA A 51 6.22 -1.30 7.28
N ILE A 52 6.17 -0.56 6.17
CA ILE A 52 6.94 0.68 5.99
C ILE A 52 6.47 1.77 6.96
N GLU A 53 5.16 1.91 7.15
CA GLU A 53 4.61 2.89 8.10
C GLU A 53 4.99 2.59 9.54
N GLU A 54 4.88 1.33 9.98
CA GLU A 54 5.26 0.93 11.33
C GLU A 54 6.75 1.14 11.60
N GLU A 55 7.61 0.83 10.63
CA GLU A 55 9.05 1.12 10.73
C GLU A 55 9.31 2.64 10.79
N ALA A 56 8.60 3.45 10.00
CA ALA A 56 8.72 4.90 10.04
C ALA A 56 8.28 5.47 11.41
N ARG A 57 7.22 4.93 12.00
CA ARG A 57 6.76 5.32 13.35
C ARG A 57 7.78 4.94 14.43
N ALA A 58 8.33 3.74 14.36
CA ALA A 58 9.37 3.28 15.29
C ALA A 58 10.62 4.17 15.23
N MET A 59 11.05 4.56 14.02
CA MET A 59 12.17 5.49 13.84
C MET A 59 11.88 6.90 14.37
N LEU A 60 10.65 7.40 14.24
CA LEU A 60 10.28 8.67 14.85
C LEU A 60 10.29 8.61 16.37
N ALA A 61 9.73 7.55 16.95
CA ALA A 61 9.66 7.37 18.39
C ALA A 61 11.05 7.32 19.02
N SER A 62 12.04 6.70 18.37
CA SER A 62 13.42 6.65 18.87
C SER A 62 14.14 8.00 18.82
N HIS A 63 13.67 8.98 18.05
CA HIS A 63 14.28 10.30 17.89
C HIS A 63 13.46 11.43 18.53
N ALA A 64 12.36 11.12 19.24
CA ALA A 64 11.39 12.09 19.77
C ALA A 64 12.00 13.14 20.73
N GLY A 65 13.14 12.87 21.37
CA GLY A 65 13.83 13.81 22.26
C GLY A 65 14.57 14.97 21.54
N GLN A 66 14.84 14.85 20.24
CA GLN A 66 15.63 15.83 19.48
C GLN A 66 14.79 16.72 18.55
N VAL A 67 13.49 16.44 18.44
CA VAL A 67 12.60 17.06 17.43
C VAL A 67 11.64 18.02 18.12
N LYS A 68 12.14 19.17 18.60
CA LYS A 68 11.29 20.24 19.14
C LYS A 68 10.83 21.26 18.11
N GLU A 69 11.49 21.35 16.95
CA GLU A 69 11.25 22.43 15.98
C GLU A 69 10.68 21.97 14.63
N MET A 70 10.77 20.68 14.29
CA MET A 70 10.25 20.17 13.02
C MET A 70 8.91 19.47 13.21
N ASP A 71 7.94 19.77 12.35
CA ASP A 71 6.63 19.13 12.33
C ASP A 71 6.79 17.60 12.23
N HIS A 72 6.40 16.89 13.29
CA HIS A 72 6.45 15.43 13.39
C HIS A 72 5.83 14.74 12.18
N TYR A 73 4.79 15.33 11.59
CA TYR A 73 4.14 14.80 10.40
C TYR A 73 5.04 14.88 9.17
N LYS A 74 5.77 15.98 8.97
CA LYS A 74 6.72 16.13 7.85
C LYS A 74 7.88 15.14 7.97
N MET A 75 8.40 14.95 9.19
CA MET A 75 9.46 13.96 9.42
C MET A 75 8.97 12.54 9.14
N PHE A 76 7.75 12.20 9.58
CA PHE A 76 7.12 10.92 9.26
C PHE A 76 7.09 10.66 7.75
N GLN A 77 6.60 11.63 6.98
CA GLN A 77 6.50 11.50 5.52
C GLN A 77 7.88 11.32 4.86
N LEU A 78 8.90 12.06 5.30
CA LEU A 78 10.26 11.92 4.77
C LEU A 78 10.87 10.54 5.07
N ILE A 79 10.68 10.03 6.29
CA ILE A 79 11.16 8.70 6.68
C ILE A 79 10.42 7.63 5.88
N LYS A 80 9.09 7.74 5.77
CA LYS A 80 8.26 6.82 4.98
C LYS A 80 8.73 6.78 3.51
N GLN A 81 8.98 7.94 2.90
CA GLN A 81 9.49 8.03 1.52
C GLN A 81 10.86 7.38 1.35
N LYS A 82 11.81 7.66 2.26
CA LYS A 82 13.15 7.04 2.21
C LYS A 82 13.10 5.53 2.38
N LEU A 83 12.26 5.03 3.27
CA LEU A 83 12.05 3.60 3.47
C LEU A 83 11.45 2.92 2.24
N ALA A 84 10.41 3.53 1.64
CA ALA A 84 9.79 3.02 0.44
C ALA A 84 10.79 2.94 -0.72
N GLN A 85 11.56 4.01 -0.96
CA GLN A 85 12.62 4.03 -1.98
C GLN A 85 13.66 2.93 -1.76
N LYS A 86 14.12 2.75 -0.52
CA LYS A 86 15.10 1.71 -0.17
C LYS A 86 14.57 0.30 -0.43
N ARG A 87 13.26 0.08 -0.25
CA ARG A 87 12.60 -1.20 -0.49
C ARG A 87 12.12 -1.38 -1.94
N GLY A 88 12.34 -0.39 -2.81
CA GLY A 88 11.79 -0.38 -4.17
C GLY A 88 10.25 -0.31 -4.20
N PHE A 89 9.63 0.15 -3.11
CA PHE A 89 8.19 0.30 -2.98
C PHE A 89 7.74 1.65 -3.54
N ILE A 90 6.68 1.65 -4.34
CA ILE A 90 6.08 2.86 -4.92
C ILE A 90 4.94 3.32 -4.00
N LEU A 91 5.07 4.52 -3.44
CA LEU A 91 4.08 5.17 -2.56
C LEU A 91 2.99 5.90 -3.34
#